data_AF-A0A4Q2LH99-F1
#
_entry.id   AF-A0A4Q2LH99-F1
#
_cell.length_a   1.000
_cell.length_b   1.000
_cell.length_c   1.000
_cell.angle_alpha   90.00
_cell.angle_beta   90.00
_cell.angle_gamma   90.00
#
_symmetry.space_group_name_H-M   'P 1'
#
loop_
_entity.id
_entity.type
_entity.pdbx_description
1 polymer ?
#
loop_
_entity_poly.entity_id
_entity_poly.type
_entity_poly.pdbx_seq_one_letter_code
_entity_poly.pdbx_strand_id
1 'polypeptide(L)'
;MKRVRFIERDYLFNKIKKKSAFLTEQMINEVLNEQKNLEDVTFELHENNTGFSTKIYCNNREEHIKLDDLGKFSYEFYLNLVKDLSVDQAKEREYIEMIKHILSKNNKATYA
;
A
#
# COMPACT_ATOMS: atom_id res chain seq x y z
N MET A 1 -0.02 -0.97 -13.25
CA MET A 1 1.00 -1.52 -12.33
C MET A 1 1.43 -0.41 -11.39
N LYS A 2 1.38 -0.64 -10.08
CA LYS A 2 1.80 0.33 -9.05
C LYS A 2 2.94 -0.24 -8.24
N ARG A 3 4.01 0.53 -8.06
CA ARG A 3 5.19 0.14 -7.28
C ARG A 3 5.31 1.04 -6.07
N VAL A 4 5.44 0.46 -4.88
CA VAL A 4 5.54 1.20 -3.61
C VAL A 4 6.66 0.60 -2.78
N ARG A 5 7.61 1.43 -2.35
CA ARG A 5 8.69 1.03 -1.45
C ARG A 5 8.28 1.33 -0.01
N PHE A 6 8.53 0.37 0.87
CA PHE A 6 8.38 0.49 2.31
C PHE A 6 9.74 0.34 2.96
N ILE A 7 10.16 1.37 3.71
CA ILE A 7 11.37 1.36 4.51
C ILE A 7 10.92 1.36 5.96
N GLU A 8 11.09 0.23 6.64
CA GLU A 8 10.60 0.02 8.01
C GLU A 8 11.22 1.01 8.99
N ARG A 9 12.49 1.37 8.77
CA ARG A 9 13.18 2.40 9.55
C ARG A 9 12.43 3.74 9.52
N ASP A 10 12.06 4.21 8.34
CA ASP A 10 11.36 5.49 8.17
C ASP A 10 9.97 5.43 8.77
N TYR A 11 9.28 4.30 8.59
CA TYR A 11 7.97 4.06 9.19
C TYR A 11 8.03 4.13 10.72
N LEU A 12 8.98 3.42 11.34
CA LEU A 12 9.14 3.41 12.79
C LEU A 12 9.59 4.77 13.32
N PHE A 13 10.53 5.44 12.65
CA PHE A 13 10.97 6.78 13.01
C PHE A 13 9.78 7.74 13.10
N ASN A 14 8.96 7.79 12.05
CA ASN A 14 7.78 8.64 12.00
C ASN A 14 6.72 8.25 13.04
N LYS A 15 6.52 6.95 13.27
CA LYS A 15 5.57 6.44 14.27
C LYS A 15 5.99 6.81 15.69
N ILE A 16 7.28 6.70 16.02
CA ILE A 16 7.84 7.07 17.33
C ILE A 16 7.77 8.60 17.49
N LYS A 17 8.27 9.36 16.51
CA LYS A 17 8.25 10.83 16.53
C LYS A 17 6.84 11.40 16.74
N LYS A 18 5.82 10.79 16.14
CA LYS A 18 4.42 11.20 16.32
C LYS A 18 3.85 10.87 17.70
N LYS A 19 4.32 9.79 18.34
CA LYS A 19 3.77 9.29 19.61
C LYS A 19 4.56 9.74 20.84
N SER A 20 5.80 10.20 20.66
CA SER A 20 6.69 10.58 21.74
C SER A 20 6.99 12.07 21.68
N ALA A 21 6.45 12.84 22.63
CA ALA A 21 6.74 14.27 22.76
C ALA A 21 8.10 14.57 23.41
N PHE A 22 8.72 13.57 24.04
CA PHE A 22 9.91 13.72 24.88
C PHE A 22 11.20 13.16 24.25
N LEU A 23 11.09 12.41 23.15
CA LEU A 23 12.26 11.86 22.47
C LEU A 23 12.75 12.83 21.41
N THR A 24 14.05 13.12 21.43
CA THR A 24 14.71 13.85 20.34
C THR A 24 14.90 12.92 19.14
N GLU A 25 15.08 13.49 17.95
CA GLU A 25 15.37 12.69 16.75
C GLU A 25 16.65 11.86 16.89
N GLN A 26 17.64 12.36 17.61
CA GLN A 26 18.88 11.63 17.88
C GLN A 26 18.60 10.37 18.71
N MET A 27 17.83 10.48 19.80
CA MET A 27 17.47 9.34 20.64
C MET A 27 16.68 8.28 19.86
N ILE A 28 15.77 8.71 18.96
CA ILE A 28 15.03 7.79 18.09
C ILE A 28 15.99 7.05 17.16
N ASN A 29 16.95 7.76 16.56
CA ASN A 29 17.94 7.15 15.67
C ASN A 29 18.85 6.16 16.41
N GLU A 30 19.26 6.45 17.65
CA GLU A 30 20.03 5.54 18.49
C GLU A 30 19.28 4.21 18.70
N VAL A 31 18.01 4.28 19.12
CA VAL A 31 17.15 3.09 19.30
C VAL A 31 16.97 2.30 18.00
N LEU A 32 16.79 2.98 16.86
CA LEU A 32 16.60 2.32 15.57
C LEU A 32 17.91 1.73 15.01
N ASN A 33 19.08 2.28 15.36
CA ASN A 33 20.38 1.75 14.95
C ASN A 33 20.74 0.43 15.65
N GLU A 34 20.17 0.19 16.84
CA GLU A 34 20.33 -1.08 17.54
C GLU A 34 19.56 -2.23 16.88
N GLN A 35 18.58 -1.92 16.01
CA GLN A 35 17.78 -2.92 15.30
C GLN A 35 18.51 -3.41 14.04
N LYS A 36 18.91 -4.69 14.03
CA LYS A 36 19.70 -5.27 12.94
C LYS A 36 18.89 -5.69 11.70
N ASN A 37 17.58 -5.85 11.83
CA ASN A 37 16.74 -6.50 10.82
C ASN A 37 15.59 -5.62 10.33
N LEU A 38 15.82 -4.29 10.23
CA LEU A 38 14.81 -3.40 9.67
C LEU A 38 14.64 -3.67 8.17
N GLU A 39 13.40 -3.91 7.77
CA GLU A 39 13.05 -4.29 6.42
C GLU A 39 13.03 -3.10 5.46
N ASP A 40 13.49 -3.37 4.25
CA ASP A 40 13.31 -2.51 3.09
C ASP A 40 12.74 -3.37 1.96
N VAL A 41 11.47 -3.17 1.65
CA VAL A 41 10.74 -3.99 0.69
C VAL A 41 10.05 -3.13 -0.36
N THR A 42 10.01 -3.64 -1.57
CA THR A 42 9.25 -3.06 -2.68
C THR A 42 8.05 -3.96 -2.98
N PHE A 43 6.86 -3.38 -2.94
CA PHE A 43 5.62 -4.00 -3.40
C PHE A 43 5.34 -3.60 -4.85
N GLU A 44 5.21 -4.58 -5.73
CA GLU A 44 4.76 -4.40 -7.11
C GLU A 44 3.35 -4.98 -7.23
N LEU A 45 2.36 -4.09 -7.29
CA LEU A 45 0.96 -4.44 -7.39
C LEU A 45 0.50 -4.39 -8.85
N HIS A 46 -0.04 -5.51 -9.28
CA HIS A 46 -0.71 -5.68 -10.55
C HIS A 46 -2.19 -5.81 -10.25
N GLU A 47 -3.00 -4.95 -10.86
CA GLU A 47 -4.44 -4.98 -10.71
C GLU A 47 -5.05 -6.04 -11.63
N ASN A 48 -6.08 -6.70 -11.13
CA ASN A 48 -6.83 -7.76 -11.78
C ASN A 48 -8.33 -7.41 -11.70
N ASN A 49 -9.15 -8.07 -12.52
CA ASN A 49 -10.61 -7.91 -12.48
C ASN A 49 -11.23 -8.26 -11.11
N THR A 50 -10.54 -9.07 -10.30
CA THR A 50 -11.01 -9.57 -9.01
C THR A 50 -10.19 -9.08 -7.81
N GLY A 51 -9.17 -8.24 -8.00
CA GLY A 51 -8.33 -7.75 -6.90
C GLY A 51 -6.93 -7.38 -7.35
N PHE A 52 -5.93 -7.68 -6.52
CA PHE A 52 -4.53 -7.38 -6.78
C PHE A 52 -3.66 -8.62 -6.63
N SER A 53 -2.72 -8.77 -7.54
CA SER A 53 -1.57 -9.67 -7.41
C SER A 53 -0.35 -8.85 -7.03
N THR A 54 0.46 -9.37 -6.12
CA THR A 54 1.61 -8.63 -5.56
C THR A 54 2.87 -9.45 -5.71
N LYS A 55 3.90 -8.85 -6.30
CA LYS A 55 5.28 -9.31 -6.18
C LYS A 55 5.98 -8.48 -5.11
N ILE A 56 6.72 -9.14 -4.23
CA ILE A 56 7.44 -8.49 -3.14
C ILE A 56 8.92 -8.71 -3.41
N TYR A 57 9.70 -7.65 -3.35
CA TYR A 57 11.14 -7.69 -3.49
C TYR A 57 11.79 -7.15 -2.23
N CYS A 58 12.60 -7.97 -1.55
CA CYS A 58 13.36 -7.55 -0.38
C CYS A 58 14.64 -6.87 -0.87
N ASN A 59 14.71 -5.55 -0.71
CA ASN A 59 15.85 -4.76 -1.18
C ASN A 59 17.13 -5.09 -0.40
N ASN A 60 17.02 -5.48 0.88
CA ASN A 60 18.17 -5.88 1.70
C ASN A 60 18.80 -7.21 1.26
N ARG A 61 17.98 -8.15 0.76
CA ARG A 61 18.40 -9.50 0.37
C ARG A 61 18.56 -9.66 -1.14
N GLU A 62 18.19 -8.63 -1.90
CA GLU A 62 18.16 -8.61 -3.35
C GLU A 62 17.37 -9.79 -3.97
N GLU A 63 16.27 -10.18 -3.33
CA GLU A 63 15.48 -11.34 -3.73
C GLU A 63 13.97 -11.11 -3.68
N HIS A 64 13.23 -11.90 -4.45
CA HIS A 64 11.79 -11.98 -4.31
C HIS A 64 11.39 -12.85 -3.13
N ILE A 65 10.49 -12.34 -2.31
CA ILE A 65 10.01 -13.01 -1.10
C ILE A 65 8.49 -13.22 -1.16
N LYS A 66 7.98 -14.13 -0.33
CA LYS A 66 6.54 -14.34 -0.18
C LYS A 66 5.96 -13.39 0.85
N LEU A 67 4.64 -13.28 0.84
CA LEU A 67 3.91 -12.46 1.81
C LEU A 67 4.15 -12.94 3.26
N ASP A 68 4.27 -14.26 3.45
CA ASP A 68 4.51 -14.88 4.76
C ASP A 68 5.92 -14.60 5.31
N ASP A 69 6.84 -14.14 4.45
CA ASP A 69 8.22 -13.81 4.82
C ASP A 69 8.36 -12.34 5.27
N LEU A 70 7.26 -11.57 5.28
CA LEU A 70 7.25 -10.18 5.72
C LEU A 70 7.28 -10.06 7.24
N GLY A 71 8.07 -9.10 7.72
CA GLY A 71 8.00 -8.60 9.07
C GLY A 71 6.64 -7.99 9.40
N LYS A 72 6.38 -7.83 10.70
CA LYS A 72 5.08 -7.35 11.20
C LYS A 72 4.68 -6.00 10.60
N PHE A 73 5.60 -5.04 10.51
CA PHE A 73 5.27 -3.68 10.07
C PHE A 73 5.11 -3.58 8.55
N SER A 74 5.91 -4.30 7.78
CA SER A 74 5.76 -4.36 6.31
C SER A 74 4.49 -5.12 5.92
N TYR A 75 4.10 -6.16 6.65
CA TYR A 75 2.82 -6.85 6.48
C TYR A 75 1.63 -5.94 6.81
N GLU A 76 1.68 -5.22 7.94
CA GLU A 76 0.65 -4.22 8.29
C GLU A 76 0.55 -3.12 7.21
N PHE A 77 1.68 -2.64 6.70
CA PHE A 77 1.72 -1.67 5.60
C PHE A 77 1.08 -2.24 4.33
N TYR A 78 1.42 -3.47 3.95
CA TYR A 78 0.84 -4.16 2.80
C TYR A 78 -0.68 -4.25 2.88
N LEU A 79 -1.22 -4.66 4.03
CA LEU A 79 -2.67 -4.78 4.22
C LEU A 79 -3.38 -3.44 4.04
N ASN A 80 -2.81 -2.37 4.59
CA ASN A 80 -3.37 -1.02 4.41
C ASN A 80 -3.29 -0.57 2.95
N LEU A 81 -2.16 -0.83 2.27
CA LEU A 81 -1.98 -0.50 0.87
C LEU A 81 -3.01 -1.20 -0.03
N VAL A 82 -3.21 -2.52 0.16
CA VAL A 82 -4.21 -3.28 -0.60
C VAL A 82 -5.62 -2.80 -0.29
N LYS A 83 -5.93 -2.55 0.98
CA LYS A 83 -7.24 -2.03 1.40
C LYS A 83 -7.57 -0.71 0.69
N ASP A 84 -6.64 0.25 0.73
CA ASP A 84 -6.85 1.56 0.12
C ASP A 84 -7.07 1.43 -1.39
N LEU A 85 -6.26 0.61 -2.06
CA LEU A 85 -6.40 0.33 -3.48
C LEU A 85 -7.70 -0.38 -3.82
N SER A 86 -8.17 -1.30 -2.99
CA SER A 86 -9.47 -1.97 -3.18
C SER A 86 -10.64 -0.99 -3.05
N VAL A 87 -10.56 -0.04 -2.12
CA VAL A 87 -11.58 1.01 -1.98
C VAL A 87 -11.60 1.92 -3.21
N ASP A 88 -10.42 2.32 -3.70
CA ASP A 88 -10.30 3.17 -4.88
C ASP A 88 -10.85 2.45 -6.13
N GLN A 89 -10.48 1.17 -6.33
CA GLN A 89 -11.00 0.35 -7.43
C GLN A 89 -12.52 0.20 -7.37
N ALA A 90 -13.10 0.02 -6.19
CA ALA A 90 -14.55 -0.11 -6.02
C ALA A 90 -15.28 1.19 -6.41
N LYS A 91 -14.76 2.35 -5.96
CA LYS A 91 -15.32 3.65 -6.32
C LYS A 91 -15.26 3.90 -7.83
N GLU A 92 -14.13 3.59 -8.46
CA GLU A 92 -13.97 3.75 -9.91
C GLU A 92 -15.00 2.91 -10.69
N ARG A 93 -15.26 1.67 -10.26
CA ARG A 93 -16.30 0.83 -10.86
C ARG A 93 -17.70 1.42 -10.69
N GLU A 94 -18.02 1.95 -9.52
CA GLU A 94 -19.31 2.60 -9.28
C GLU A 94 -19.52 3.81 -10.20
N TYR A 95 -18.49 4.64 -10.37
CA TYR A 95 -18.52 5.77 -11.31
C TYR A 95 -18.75 5.30 -12.76
N ILE A 96 -18.06 4.25 -13.20
CA ILE A 96 -18.22 3.69 -14.55
C ILE A 96 -19.65 3.18 -14.77
N GLU A 97 -20.21 2.45 -13.81
CA GLU A 97 -21.59 1.94 -13.91
C GLU A 97 -22.63 3.07 -13.92
N MET A 98 -22.42 4.13 -13.12
CA MET A 98 -23.27 5.32 -13.15
C MET A 98 -23.26 5.98 -14.54
N ILE A 99 -22.09 6.14 -15.17
CA ILE A 99 -21.96 6.71 -16.51
C ILE A 99 -22.70 5.83 -17.54
N LYS A 100 -22.50 4.51 -17.50
CA LYS A 100 -23.21 3.57 -18.39
C LYS A 100 -24.72 3.70 -18.25
N HIS A 101 -25.23 3.83 -17.03
CA HIS A 101 -26.66 4.00 -16.77
C HIS A 101 -27.20 5.30 -17.37
N ILE A 102 -26.52 6.43 -17.17
CA ILE A 102 -26.91 7.73 -17.74
C ILE A 102 -26.95 7.66 -19.27
N LEU A 103 -25.90 7.11 -19.89
CA LEU A 103 -25.83 6.96 -21.34
C LEU A 103 -26.95 6.05 -21.88
N SER A 104 -27.27 4.96 -21.17
CA SER A 104 -28.36 4.05 -21.57
C SER A 104 -29.74 4.70 -21.52
N LYS A 105 -29.96 5.64 -20.58
CA LYS A 105 -31.22 6.41 -20.49
C LYS A 105 -31.33 7.45 -21.60
N ASN A 106 -30.24 8.14 -21.91
CA ASN A 106 -30.23 9.16 -22.97
C ASN A 106 -30.42 8.56 -24.37
N ASN A 107 -29.83 7.40 -24.65
CA ASN A 107 -30.05 6.70 -25.93
C ASN A 107 -31.49 6.19 -26.11
N LYS A 108 -32.22 5.94 -25.01
CA LYS A 108 -33.66 5.60 -25.08
C LYS A 108 -34.55 6.82 -25.34
N ALA A 109 -34.09 8.03 -25.02
CA ALA A 109 -34.84 9.27 -25.25
C ALA A 109 -34.72 9.80 -26.68
N THR A 110 -33.83 9.24 -27.51
CA THR A 110 -33.60 9.70 -28.90
C THR A 110 -34.45 8.96 -29.94
N TYR A 111 -35.27 8.00 -29.53
CA TYR A 111 -36.12 7.17 -30.42
C TYR A 111 -37.61 7.14 -30.01
N ALA A 112 -38.08 8.12 -29.23
CA ALA A 112 -39.49 8.30 -28.90
C ALA A 112 -40.00 9.61 -29.50
#